data_AF-Q67LG8-F1
#
_entry.id   AF-Q67LG8-F1
#
_cell.length_a   1.000
_cell.length_b   1.000
_cell.length_c   1.000
_cell.angle_alpha   90.00
_cell.angle_beta   90.00
_cell.angle_gamma   90.00
#
_symmetry.space_group_name_H-M   'P 1'
#
loop_
_entity.id
_entity.type
_entity.pdbx_description
1 polymer ?
#
loop_
_entity_poly.entity_id
_entity_poly.type
_entity_poly.pdbx_seq_one_letter_code
_entity_poly.pdbx_strand_id
1 'polypeptide(L)' 'MRGMAVLEEALAAGCQPVALVSHGCLVTLMLRELDPAFGFGDWVRMTTPDVYRATRRDAAWRVDRVGTDA' A
#
# COMPACT_ATOMS: atom_id res chain seq x y z
N MET A 1 -0.02 11.87 5.29
CA MET A 1 -1.44 11.55 5.57
C MET A 1 -1.58 10.64 6.80
N ARG A 2 -2.70 10.64 7.54
CA ARG A 2 -2.91 9.79 8.74
C ARG A 2 -2.64 8.29 8.53
N GLY A 3 -2.97 7.72 7.36
CA GLY A 3 -2.65 6.31 7.07
C GLY A 3 -1.15 6.01 7.04
N MET A 4 -0.33 6.95 6.56
CA MET A 4 1.13 6.82 6.55
C MET A 4 1.73 6.90 7.95
N ALA A 5 1.16 7.72 8.84
CA ALA A 5 1.62 7.79 10.23
C ALA A 5 1.45 6.45 10.94
N VAL A 6 0.34 5.74 10.70
CA VAL A 6 0.12 4.38 11.24
C VAL A 6 1.12 3.37 10.67
N LEU A 7 1.41 3.46 9.36
CA LEU A 7 2.43 2.63 8.73
C LEU A 7 3.82 2.89 9.32
N GLU A 8 4.20 4.15 9.50
CA GLU A 8 5.48 4.56 10.08
C GLU A 8 5.62 4.08 11.53
N GLU A 9 4.56 4.20 12.33
CA GLU A 9 4.52 3.69 13.70
C GLU A 9 4.71 2.16 13.75
N ALA A 10 3.99 1.42 12.89
CA ALA A 10 4.11 -0.03 12.81
C ALA A 10 5.52 -0.49 12.38
N LEU A 11 6.14 0.22 11.43
CA LEU A 11 7.50 -0.06 10.99
C LEU A 11 8.53 0.29 12.08
N ALA A 12 8.34 1.40 12.80
CA ALA A 12 9.21 1.82 13.90
C ALA A 12 9.16 0.84 15.09
N ALA A 13 8.03 0.16 15.29
CA ALA A 13 7.89 -0.90 16.28
C ALA A 13 8.63 -2.21 15.92
N GLY A 14 9.27 -2.29 14.75
CA GLY A 14 9.99 -3.48 14.30
C GLY A 14 9.09 -4.61 13.78
N CYS A 15 7.79 -4.34 13.58
CA CYS A 15 6.87 -5.33 13.03
C CYS A 15 7.15 -5.53 11.53
N GLN A 16 7.59 -6.74 11.14
CA GLN A 16 7.70 -7.14 9.73
C GLN A 16 7.41 -8.65 9.58
N PRO A 17 6.53 -9.07 8.66
CA PRO A 17 5.70 -8.24 7.76
C PRO A 17 4.51 -7.58 8.49
N VAL A 18 4.09 -6.40 8.01
CA VAL A 18 2.87 -5.70 8.47
C VAL A 18 1.76 -5.91 7.44
N ALA A 19 0.58 -6.31 7.90
CA ALA A 19 -0.63 -6.30 7.08
C ALA A 19 -1.49 -5.08 7.48
N LEU A 20 -1.84 -4.25 6.49
CA LEU A 20 -2.75 -3.12 6.66
C LEU A 20 -4.03 -3.41 5.88
N VAL A 21 -5.18 -3.37 6.56
CA VAL A 21 -6.49 -3.60 5.95
C VAL A 21 -7.34 -2.34 6.11
N SER A 22 -7.93 -1.87 5.01
CA SER A 22 -8.79 -0.69 4.98
C SER A 22 -9.74 -0.73 3.77
N HIS A 23 -10.36 0.41 3.46
CA HIS A 23 -11.26 0.59 2.32
C HIS A 23 -10.56 1.24 1.12
N GLY A 24 -11.15 1.05 -0.07
CA GLY A 24 -10.57 1.46 -1.36
C GLY A 24 -10.08 2.91 -1.40
N CYS A 25 -10.83 3.87 -0.85
CA CYS A 25 -10.40 5.28 -0.86
C CYS A 25 -9.07 5.50 -0.12
N LEU A 26 -8.94 5.00 1.11
CA LEU A 26 -7.72 5.19 1.89
C LEU A 26 -6.56 4.40 1.26
N VAL A 27 -6.81 3.15 0.86
CA VAL A 27 -5.80 2.30 0.21
C VAL A 27 -5.27 3.00 -1.05
N THR A 28 -6.14 3.54 -1.91
CA THR A 28 -5.74 4.27 -3.12
C THR A 28 -4.78 5.42 -2.81
N LEU A 29 -5.11 6.24 -1.81
CA LEU A 29 -4.27 7.38 -1.45
C LEU A 29 -2.93 6.93 -0.85
N MET A 30 -2.91 5.83 -0.10
CA MET A 30 -1.67 5.26 0.45
C MET A 30 -0.79 4.65 -0.65
N LEU A 31 -1.37 3.92 -1.60
CA LEU A 31 -0.63 3.36 -2.74
C LEU A 31 0.02 4.47 -3.57
N ARG A 32 -0.68 5.59 -3.79
CA ARG A 32 -0.14 6.78 -4.48
C ARG A 32 1.00 7.46 -3.71
N GLU A 33 0.91 7.53 -2.38
CA GLU A 33 1.97 8.11 -1.55
C GLU A 33 3.23 7.24 -1.54
N LEU A 34 3.04 5.91 -1.47
CA LEU A 34 4.14 4.94 -1.52
C LEU A 34 4.77 4.91 -2.92
N ASP A 35 3.96 4.83 -3.97
CA ASP A 35 4.43 4.78 -5.35
C ASP A 35 3.77 5.89 -6.17
N PRO A 36 4.48 7.01 -6.43
CA PRO A 36 3.99 8.09 -7.27
C PRO A 36 3.71 7.68 -8.73
N ALA A 37 4.08 6.48 -9.18
CA ALA A 37 3.67 5.97 -10.48
C ALA A 37 2.22 5.45 -10.48
N PHE A 38 1.68 5.05 -9.31
CA PHE A 38 0.31 4.57 -9.18
C PHE A 38 -0.68 5.69 -9.55
N GLY A 39 -1.43 5.52 -10.64
CA GLY A 39 -2.23 6.59 -11.23
C GLY A 39 -3.73 6.30 -11.30
N PHE A 40 -4.47 7.20 -11.95
CA PHE A 40 -5.91 7.03 -12.22
C PHE A 40 -6.22 5.70 -12.92
N GLY A 41 -5.37 5.28 -13.87
CA GLY A 41 -5.56 4.02 -14.57
C GLY A 41 -5.47 2.80 -13.65
N ASP A 42 -4.55 2.81 -12.68
CA ASP A 42 -4.45 1.75 -11.67
C ASP A 42 -5.64 1.77 -10.73
N TRP A 43 -6.02 2.96 -10.26
CA TRP A 43 -7.20 3.17 -9.41
C TRP A 43 -8.49 2.61 -10.04
N VAL A 44 -8.73 2.91 -11.33
CA VAL A 44 -9.91 2.41 -12.06
C VAL A 44 -9.93 0.88 -12.16
N ARG A 45 -8.76 0.24 -12.17
CA ARG A 45 -8.64 -1.24 -12.26
C ARG A 45 -8.67 -1.94 -10.90
N MET A 46 -8.74 -1.21 -9.80
CA MET A 46 -8.80 -1.81 -8.47
C MET A 46 -10.09 -2.63 -8.31
N THR A 47 -9.97 -3.79 -7.68
CA THR A 47 -11.09 -4.68 -7.33
C THR A 47 -11.16 -4.87 -5.82
N THR A 48 -12.16 -5.61 -5.35
CA THR A 48 -12.27 -5.96 -3.92
C THR A 48 -12.62 -7.45 -3.79
N PRO A 49 -11.80 -8.26 -3.10
CA PRO A 49 -10.55 -7.87 -2.44
C PRO A 49 -9.41 -7.61 -3.44
N ASP A 50 -8.47 -6.76 -3.04
CA ASP A 50 -7.19 -6.59 -3.70
C ASP A 50 -6.08 -6.66 -2.64
N VAL A 51 -4.99 -7.34 -2.98
CA VAL A 51 -3.78 -7.41 -2.14
C VAL A 51 -2.63 -6.75 -2.87
N TYR A 52 -1.99 -5.80 -2.19
CA TYR A 52 -0.82 -5.08 -2.65
C TYR A 52 0.35 -5.36 -1.72
N ARG A 53 1.51 -5.67 -2.29
CA ARG A 53 2.76 -5.81 -1.55
C ARG A 53 3.59 -4.55 -1.76
N ALA A 54 3.80 -3.81 -0.67
CA ALA A 54 4.73 -2.70 -0.65
C ALA A 54 6.10 -3.18 -0.12
N THR A 55 7.17 -2.88 -0.85
CA THR A 55 8.54 -3.14 -0.44
C THR A 55 9.31 -1.84 -0.40
N ARG A 56 10.15 -1.65 0.63
CA ARG A 56 11.03 -0.49 0.75
C ARG A 56 12.47 -0.92 0.58
N ARG A 57 13.19 -0.26 -0.33
CA ARG A 57 14.65 -0.35 -0.44
C ARG A 57 15.21 1.06 -0.27
N ASP A 58 16.05 1.24 0.74
CA ASP A 58 16.55 2.55 1.16
C ASP A 58 15.40 3.51 1.50
N ALA A 59 15.23 4.57 0.71
CA ALA A 59 14.16 5.57 0.81
C ALA A 59 13.06 5.40 -0.25
N ALA A 60 13.18 4.43 -1.15
CA ALA A 60 12.23 4.21 -2.24
C ALA A 60 11.28 3.06 -1.92
N TRP A 61 9.99 3.30 -2.14
CA TRP A 61 8.95 2.29 -2.09
C TRP A 61 8.64 1.77 -3.49
N ARG A 62 8.28 0.49 -3.57
CA ARG A 62 7.70 -0.15 -4.74
C ARG A 62 6.44 -0.89 -4.32
N VAL A 63 5.39 -0.75 -5.12
CA VAL A 63 4.10 -1.41 -4.89
C VAL A 63 3.83 -2.38 -6.03
N ASP A 64 3.67 -3.66 -5.70
CA ASP A 64 3.24 -4.70 -6.64
C ASP A 64 1.82 -5.15 -6.27
N ARG A 65 0.91 -5.26 -7.26
CA ARG A 65 -0.37 -5.95 -7.07
C ARG A 65 -0.12 -7.45 -7.10
N VAL A 66 -0.44 -8.15 -6.01
CA VAL A 66 -0.22 -9.59 -5.87
C VAL A 66 -1.41 -10.40 -6.41
N GLY A 67 -2.58 -9.76 -6.55
CA GLY A 67 -3.82 -10.46 -6.88
C GLY A 67 -4.34 -11.28 -5.69
N THR A 68 -5.51 -11.88 -5.86
CA THR A 68 -6.11 -12.80 -4.89
C THR A 68 -6.22 -14.18 -5.53
N ASP A 69 -5.10 -14.76 -5.93
CA ASP A 69 -5.07 -16.19 -6.22
C ASP A 69 -5.00 -16.93 -4.88
N ALA A 70 -6.20 -17.31 -4.41
CA ALA A 70 -6.43 -18.30 -3.37
C ALA A 70 -7.25 -19.45 -3.99
#